data_AF-A0A7V8GBI5-F1
#
_entry.id   AF-A0A7V8GBI5-F1
#
_cell.length_a   1.000
_cell.length_b   1.000
_cell.length_c   1.000
_cell.angle_alpha   90.00
_cell.angle_beta   90.00
_cell.angle_gamma   90.00
#
_symmetry.space_group_name_H-M   'P 1'
#
loop_
_entity.id
_entity.type
_entity.pdbx_description
1 polymer ?
#
loop_
_entity_poly.entity_id
_entity_poly.type
_entity_poly.pdbx_seq_one_letter_code
_entity_poly.pdbx_strand_id
1 'polypeptide(L)'
;MNVYHYVFASECPSDGDQIIYGLEIRSVERIMVERIKEVCAEWPRGFQEDIAADLVKQLGGEITLRAQHQGVEIVTTLGTTSAPDNSESEGDFRKPLTTEQIDELANDECRNAAGGIYATRIYEFARAIEAAHGITMNRAALKTASARPAA
;
A
#
# COMPACT_ATOMS: atom_id res chain seq x y z
N MET A 1 -9.84 -17.58 -14.04
CA MET A 1 -8.59 -17.61 -13.27
C MET A 1 -7.48 -17.97 -14.23
N ASN A 2 -6.59 -17.02 -14.50
CA ASN A 2 -5.38 -17.21 -15.29
C ASN A 2 -4.24 -17.62 -14.36
N VAL A 3 -3.33 -18.45 -14.86
CA VAL A 3 -2.12 -18.85 -14.14
C VAL A 3 -0.91 -18.50 -15.00
N TYR A 4 0.03 -17.76 -14.43
CA TYR A 4 1.26 -17.34 -15.08
C TYR A 4 2.44 -17.97 -14.35
N HIS A 5 3.35 -18.57 -15.12
CA HIS A 5 4.60 -19.11 -14.61
C HIS A 5 5.78 -18.34 -15.20
N TYR A 6 6.68 -17.89 -14.34
CA TYR A 6 7.89 -17.21 -14.76
C TYR A 6 9.07 -17.64 -13.89
N VAL A 7 10.25 -17.66 -14.48
CA VAL A 7 11.50 -17.98 -13.77
C VAL A 7 12.43 -16.80 -13.91
N PHE A 8 12.96 -16.33 -12.79
CA PHE A 8 13.95 -15.26 -12.76
C PHE A 8 15.03 -15.54 -11.72
N ALA A 9 16.13 -14.81 -11.82
CA ALA A 9 17.26 -14.92 -10.92
C ALA A 9 17.38 -13.64 -10.10
N SER A 10 17.67 -13.78 -8.80
CA SER A 10 17.98 -12.65 -7.91
C SER A 10 19.13 -13.06 -6.98
N GLU A 11 19.94 -12.09 -6.61
CA GLU A 11 21.07 -12.27 -5.69
C GLU A 11 20.59 -12.28 -4.23
N CYS A 12 21.05 -13.25 -3.46
CA CYS A 12 20.82 -13.28 -2.02
C CYS A 12 21.64 -12.18 -1.33
N PRO A 13 21.02 -11.31 -0.52
CA PRO A 13 21.76 -10.28 0.20
C PRO A 13 22.75 -10.79 1.24
N SER A 14 22.58 -12.04 1.69
CA SER A 14 23.34 -12.61 2.82
C SER A 14 24.70 -13.15 2.40
N ASP A 15 24.78 -13.86 1.28
CA ASP A 15 25.99 -14.54 0.80
C ASP A 15 26.40 -14.15 -0.63
N GLY A 16 25.55 -13.42 -1.36
CA GLY A 16 25.80 -13.02 -2.74
C GLY A 16 25.54 -14.11 -3.77
N ASP A 17 24.97 -15.25 -3.38
CA ASP A 17 24.65 -16.34 -4.31
C ASP A 17 23.45 -15.98 -5.19
N GLN A 18 23.49 -16.40 -6.45
CA GLN A 18 22.39 -16.20 -7.37
C GLN A 18 21.33 -17.30 -7.19
N ILE A 19 20.15 -16.91 -6.71
CA ILE A 19 19.02 -17.80 -6.48
C ILE A 19 18.08 -17.76 -7.68
N ILE A 20 17.67 -18.95 -8.15
CA ILE A 20 16.66 -19.10 -9.19
C ILE A 20 15.28 -19.25 -8.54
N TYR A 21 14.40 -18.31 -8.83
CA TYR A 21 13.03 -18.27 -8.33
C TYR A 21 12.04 -18.75 -9.39
N GLY A 22 11.19 -19.70 -9.00
CA GLY A 22 9.96 -20.03 -9.72
C GLY A 22 8.81 -19.21 -9.18
N LEU A 23 8.27 -18.33 -10.02
CA LEU A 23 7.10 -17.49 -9.74
C LEU A 23 5.86 -18.11 -10.37
N GLU A 24 4.83 -18.33 -9.55
CA GLU A 24 3.47 -18.64 -9.98
C GLU A 24 2.55 -17.50 -9.55
N ILE A 25 1.76 -16.97 -10.49
CA ILE A 25 0.74 -15.95 -10.22
C ILE A 25 -0.62 -16.49 -10.65
N ARG A 26 -1.59 -16.47 -9.75
CA ARG A 26 -2.99 -16.81 -10.01
C ARG A 26 -3.82 -15.54 -9.89
N SER A 27 -4.44 -15.13 -11.00
CA SER A 27 -5.25 -13.90 -11.03
C SER A 27 -6.50 -14.07 -11.89
N VAL A 28 -7.59 -13.42 -11.48
CA VAL A 28 -8.81 -13.29 -12.30
C VAL A 28 -8.64 -12.26 -13.41
N GLU A 29 -7.77 -11.28 -13.20
CA GLU A 29 -7.46 -10.24 -14.17
C GLU A 29 -6.39 -10.70 -15.16
N ARG A 30 -6.29 -9.98 -16.28
CA ARG A 30 -5.21 -10.20 -17.25
C ARG A 30 -3.99 -9.41 -16.79
N ILE A 31 -2.88 -10.11 -16.62
CA ILE A 31 -1.58 -9.50 -16.34
C ILE A 31 -0.74 -9.62 -17.60
N MET A 32 -0.15 -8.51 -18.05
CA MET A 32 0.71 -8.48 -19.23
C MET A 32 2.05 -9.17 -18.91
N VAL A 33 2.52 -10.02 -19.82
CA VAL A 33 3.78 -10.77 -19.62
C VAL A 33 4.97 -9.82 -19.50
N GLU A 34 4.94 -8.71 -20.25
CA GLU A 34 5.93 -7.64 -20.20
C GLU A 34 5.99 -7.03 -18.80
N ARG A 35 4.84 -6.78 -18.18
CA ARG A 35 4.77 -6.25 -16.82
C ARG A 35 5.35 -7.23 -15.79
N ILE A 36 5.08 -8.54 -15.92
CA ILE A 36 5.68 -9.56 -15.04
C ILE A 36 7.21 -9.51 -15.13
N LYS A 37 7.75 -9.43 -16.36
CA LYS A 37 9.20 -9.35 -16.59
C LYS A 37 9.80 -8.06 -16.04
N GLU A 38 9.15 -6.93 -16.25
CA GLU A 38 9.58 -5.63 -15.73
C GLU A 38 9.67 -5.64 -14.20
N VAL A 39 8.61 -6.06 -13.51
CA VAL A 39 8.58 -6.08 -12.04
C VAL A 39 9.62 -7.06 -11.49
N CYS A 40 9.78 -8.25 -12.08
CA CYS A 40 10.82 -9.18 -11.63
C CYS A 40 12.24 -8.64 -11.86
N ALA A 41 12.46 -7.79 -12.88
CA ALA A 41 13.76 -7.18 -13.15
C ALA A 41 14.11 -6.05 -12.17
N GLU A 42 13.13 -5.48 -11.46
CA GLU A 42 13.36 -4.51 -10.37
C GLU A 42 14.00 -5.15 -9.13
N TRP A 43 14.00 -6.49 -9.05
CA TRP A 43 14.53 -7.27 -7.94
C TRP A 43 15.80 -8.04 -8.31
N PRO A 44 16.94 -7.35 -8.58
CA PRO A 44 18.21 -8.03 -8.82
C PRO A 44 18.81 -8.61 -7.53
N ARG A 45 18.38 -8.13 -6.36
CA ARG A 45 18.87 -8.52 -5.04
C ARG A 45 17.79 -8.32 -3.97
N GLY A 46 17.53 -9.33 -3.13
CA GLY A 46 16.53 -9.22 -2.07
C GLY A 46 16.21 -10.55 -1.38
N PHE A 47 15.54 -10.50 -0.22
CA PHE A 47 15.02 -11.69 0.43
C PHE A 47 13.72 -12.15 -0.23
N GLN A 48 13.48 -13.46 -0.24
CA GLN A 48 12.32 -14.06 -0.92
C GLN A 48 10.99 -13.46 -0.42
N GLU A 49 10.87 -13.21 0.88
CA GLU A 49 9.69 -12.67 1.52
C GLU A 49 9.41 -11.23 1.09
N ASP A 50 10.45 -10.40 1.00
CA ASP A 50 10.34 -9.01 0.55
C ASP A 50 9.96 -8.94 -0.94
N ILE A 51 10.61 -9.77 -1.76
CA ILE A 51 10.31 -9.90 -3.19
C ILE A 51 8.85 -10.33 -3.37
N ALA A 52 8.39 -11.35 -2.65
CA ALA A 52 7.02 -11.84 -2.74
C ALA A 52 6.00 -10.76 -2.32
N ALA A 53 6.27 -10.03 -1.23
CA ALA A 53 5.39 -8.98 -0.73
C ALA A 53 5.23 -7.83 -1.73
N ASP A 54 6.31 -7.45 -2.41
CA ASP A 54 6.26 -6.41 -3.43
C ASP A 54 5.58 -6.88 -4.71
N LEU A 55 5.87 -8.10 -5.17
CA LEU A 55 5.22 -8.70 -6.33
C LEU A 55 3.69 -8.71 -6.17
N VAL A 56 3.18 -9.03 -4.97
CA VAL A 56 1.72 -9.02 -4.71
C VAL A 56 1.15 -7.61 -4.81
N LYS A 57 1.86 -6.60 -4.30
CA LYS A 57 1.42 -5.20 -4.40
C LYS A 57 1.40 -4.70 -5.85
N GLN A 58 2.37 -5.13 -6.66
CA GLN A 58 2.52 -4.64 -8.03
C GLN A 58 1.68 -5.40 -9.07
N LEU A 59 1.51 -6.71 -8.90
CA LEU A 59 0.85 -7.59 -9.87
C LEU A 59 -0.55 -8.05 -9.41
N GLY A 60 -0.84 -7.96 -8.11
CA GLY A 60 -2.07 -8.45 -7.50
C GLY A 60 -2.21 -9.98 -7.55
N GLY A 61 -3.37 -10.47 -7.11
CA GLY A 61 -3.71 -11.89 -7.14
C GLY A 61 -3.01 -12.70 -6.05
N GLU A 62 -2.95 -14.02 -6.27
CA GLU A 62 -2.21 -14.94 -5.41
C GLU A 62 -0.87 -15.29 -6.05
N ILE A 63 0.19 -15.03 -5.31
CA ILE A 63 1.56 -15.25 -5.73
C ILE A 63 2.18 -16.36 -4.89
N THR A 64 2.86 -17.28 -5.56
CA THR A 64 3.72 -18.27 -4.94
C THR A 64 5.11 -18.16 -5.52
N LEU A 65 6.08 -17.85 -4.66
CA LEU A 65 7.50 -17.86 -4.96
C LEU A 65 8.12 -19.14 -4.40
N ARG A 66 8.90 -19.86 -5.21
CA ARG A 66 9.62 -21.07 -4.81
C ARG A 66 11.06 -20.98 -5.24
N ALA A 67 11.97 -21.24 -4.33
CA ALA A 67 13.39 -21.34 -4.63
C ALA A 67 14.09 -22.35 -3.73
N GLN A 68 15.31 -22.71 -4.12
CA GLN A 68 16.23 -23.48 -3.30
C GLN A 68 17.47 -22.63 -3.03
N HIS A 69 17.85 -22.51 -1.76
CA HIS A 69 19.02 -21.77 -1.32
C HIS A 69 19.79 -22.59 -0.29
N GLN A 70 21.07 -22.87 -0.56
CA GLN A 70 21.94 -23.69 0.30
C GLN A 70 21.34 -25.05 0.73
N GLY A 71 20.57 -25.69 -0.17
CA GLY A 71 19.91 -26.96 0.10
C GLY A 71 18.59 -26.87 0.87
N VAL A 72 18.14 -25.65 1.22
CA VAL A 72 16.83 -25.39 1.81
C VAL A 72 15.85 -24.96 0.74
N GLU A 73 14.69 -25.60 0.66
CA GLU A 73 13.58 -25.14 -0.16
C GLU A 73 12.79 -24.07 0.61
N ILE A 74 12.56 -22.93 -0.02
CA ILE A 74 11.78 -21.84 0.54
C ILE A 74 10.56 -21.63 -0.37
N VAL A 75 9.37 -21.67 0.22
CA VAL A 75 8.10 -21.45 -0.47
C VAL A 75 7.35 -20.34 0.25
N THR A 76 7.08 -19.25 -0.47
CA THR A 76 6.33 -18.11 0.05
C THR A 76 5.08 -17.92 -0.78
N THR A 77 3.92 -18.09 -0.14
CA THR A 77 2.61 -17.87 -0.77
C THR A 77 1.94 -16.67 -0.11
N LEU A 78 1.51 -15.72 -0.93
CA LEU A 78 0.79 -14.52 -0.50
C LEU A 78 -0.42 -14.35 -1.42
N GLY A 79 -1.58 -14.07 -0.84
CA GLY A 79 -2.83 -13.91 -1.58
C GLY A 79 -3.49 -12.56 -1.30
N THR A 80 -3.99 -11.89 -2.32
CA THR A 80 -4.99 -10.83 -2.15
C THR A 80 -6.35 -11.50 -1.94
N THR A 81 -6.82 -11.66 -0.71
CA THR A 81 -8.20 -12.08 -0.46
C THR A 81 -9.17 -11.00 -0.97
N SER A 82 -9.82 -11.23 -2.10
CA SER A 82 -11.12 -10.61 -2.42
C SER A 82 -12.21 -11.41 -1.69
N ALA A 83 -13.15 -10.95 -0.83
CA ALA A 83 -13.74 -9.66 -0.46
C ALA A 83 -14.46 -9.82 0.94
N PRO A 84 -15.23 -8.87 1.52
CA PRO A 84 -16.26 -8.09 0.87
C PRO A 84 -15.79 -6.68 0.53
N ASP A 85 -16.50 -6.11 -0.45
CA ASP A 85 -16.79 -4.70 -0.55
C ASP A 85 -17.17 -4.13 0.82
N ASN A 86 -16.17 -3.73 1.59
CA ASN A 86 -16.28 -2.61 2.48
C ASN A 86 -15.62 -1.48 1.70
N SER A 87 -16.43 -0.57 1.21
CA SER A 87 -16.03 0.77 0.84
C SER A 87 -15.39 1.48 2.05
N GLU A 88 -14.25 1.01 2.51
CA GLU A 88 -13.25 1.80 3.21
C GLU A 88 -12.23 2.11 2.14
N SER A 89 -12.55 3.16 1.38
CA SER A 89 -11.64 3.83 0.46
C SER A 89 -10.22 3.76 1.00
N GLU A 90 -9.33 3.07 0.29
CA GLU A 90 -7.90 3.37 0.36
C GLU A 90 -7.82 4.88 0.34
N GLY A 91 -7.38 5.45 1.47
CA GLY A 91 -7.36 6.87 1.68
C GLY A 91 -6.71 7.50 0.47
N ASP A 92 -7.50 8.24 -0.30
CA ASP A 92 -6.99 9.14 -1.31
C ASP A 92 -6.10 10.12 -0.55
N PHE A 93 -4.80 9.78 -0.41
CA PHE A 93 -3.79 10.56 0.32
C PHE A 93 -3.59 11.96 -0.30
N ARG A 94 -4.32 12.27 -1.38
CA ARG A 94 -4.38 13.58 -2.03
C ARG A 94 -5.68 14.33 -1.75
N LYS A 95 -6.56 13.81 -0.89
CA LYS A 95 -7.76 14.52 -0.45
C LYS A 95 -7.48 15.21 0.88
N PRO A 96 -7.75 16.52 0.99
CA PRO A 96 -7.57 17.24 2.24
C PRO A 96 -8.58 16.74 3.28
N LEU A 97 -8.15 16.61 4.54
CA LEU A 97 -8.99 16.09 5.61
C LEU A 97 -10.19 17.01 5.84
N THR A 98 -11.35 16.41 6.09
CA THR A 98 -12.54 17.19 6.48
C THR A 98 -12.41 17.66 7.93
N THR A 99 -13.11 18.74 8.30
CA THR A 99 -13.11 19.26 9.67
C THR A 99 -13.57 18.20 10.68
N GLU A 100 -14.57 17.39 10.32
CA GLU A 100 -15.09 16.31 11.16
C GLU A 100 -14.03 15.22 11.40
N GLN A 101 -13.26 14.85 10.37
CA GLN A 101 -12.14 13.90 10.52
C GLN A 101 -11.00 14.49 11.36
N ILE A 102 -10.74 15.80 11.24
CA ILE A 102 -9.75 16.49 12.08
C ILE A 102 -10.23 16.51 13.54
N ASP A 103 -11.53 16.73 13.78
CA ASP A 103 -12.12 16.70 15.11
C ASP A 103 -12.15 15.28 15.70
N GLU A 104 -12.36 14.23 14.90
CA GLU A 104 -12.22 12.83 15.34
C GLU A 104 -10.78 12.50 15.73
N LEU A 105 -9.80 12.86 14.90
CA LEU A 105 -8.36 12.74 15.20
C LEU A 105 -7.96 13.54 16.45
N ALA A 106 -8.60 14.68 16.69
CA ALA A 106 -8.37 15.48 17.89
C ALA A 106 -9.08 14.90 19.12
N ASN A 107 -10.24 14.26 18.97
CA ASN A 107 -11.02 13.69 20.06
C ASN A 107 -10.56 12.30 20.52
N ASP A 108 -9.73 11.60 19.75
CA ASP A 108 -9.09 10.34 20.18
C ASP A 108 -7.97 10.64 21.20
N GLU A 109 -8.42 10.88 22.44
CA GLU A 109 -7.66 11.17 23.66
C GLU A 109 -6.50 12.20 23.55
N CYS A 110 -6.47 13.08 22.55
CA CYS A 110 -5.49 14.17 22.42
C CYS A 110 -4.08 13.74 22.85
N ARG A 111 -3.51 12.65 22.34
CA ARG A 111 -2.13 12.26 22.71
C ARG A 111 -1.30 12.07 21.46
N ASN A 112 -0.18 12.78 21.39
CA ASN A 112 0.87 12.38 20.46
C ASN A 112 1.43 11.00 20.87
N ALA A 113 2.25 10.39 20.03
CA ALA A 113 2.88 9.09 20.32
C ALA A 113 3.71 9.07 21.62
N ALA A 114 3.99 10.24 22.22
CA ALA A 114 4.67 10.42 23.51
C ALA A 114 3.70 10.77 24.67
N GLY A 115 2.39 10.75 24.46
CA GLY A 115 1.36 10.99 25.49
C GLY A 115 1.04 12.46 25.80
N GLY A 116 1.45 13.42 24.97
CA GLY A 116 1.20 14.86 25.19
C GLY A 116 -0.04 15.41 24.47
N ILE A 117 -0.76 16.33 25.12
CA ILE A 117 -1.96 17.00 24.58
C ILE A 117 -1.62 17.98 23.47
N TYR A 118 -2.25 17.79 22.30
CA TYR A 118 -2.10 18.70 21.17
C TYR A 118 -2.75 20.05 21.49
N ALA A 119 -1.94 21.11 21.62
CA ALA A 119 -2.46 22.47 21.52
C ALA A 119 -2.94 22.72 20.07
N THR A 120 -3.94 23.59 19.92
CA THR A 120 -4.56 24.30 18.75
C THR A 120 -3.86 24.33 17.37
N ARG A 121 -2.61 23.89 17.27
CA ARG A 121 -1.74 23.82 16.10
C ARG A 121 -2.01 22.64 15.16
N ILE A 122 -2.91 21.70 15.48
CA ILE A 122 -3.25 20.59 14.55
C ILE A 122 -3.82 21.15 13.25
N TYR A 123 -4.74 22.11 13.34
CA TYR A 123 -5.35 22.73 12.17
C TYR A 123 -4.30 23.46 11.32
N GLU A 124 -3.40 24.21 11.95
CA GLU A 124 -2.31 24.90 11.24
C GLU A 124 -1.31 23.92 10.62
N PHE A 125 -0.98 22.84 11.33
CA PHE A 125 -0.08 21.79 10.86
C PHE A 125 -0.68 21.03 9.67
N ALA A 126 -1.95 20.64 9.75
CA ALA A 126 -2.67 20.00 8.66
C ALA A 126 -2.71 20.90 7.43
N ARG A 127 -3.01 22.20 7.60
CA ARG A 127 -3.00 23.18 6.50
C ARG A 127 -1.60 23.40 5.91
N ALA A 128 -0.56 23.37 6.73
CA ALA A 128 0.82 23.48 6.26
C ALA A 128 1.25 22.26 5.42
N ILE A 129 0.85 21.04 5.82
CA ILE A 129 1.06 19.83 5.02
C ILE A 129 0.28 19.91 3.71
N GLU A 130 -1.00 20.27 3.76
CA GLU A 130 -1.81 20.44 2.54
C GLU A 130 -1.18 21.43 1.55
N ALA A 131 -0.67 22.56 2.05
CA ALA A 131 0.03 23.56 1.25
C ALA A 131 1.35 23.04 0.66
N ALA A 132 2.16 22.34 1.46
CA ALA A 132 3.44 21.78 1.02
C ALA A 132 3.27 20.70 -0.05
N HIS A 133 2.14 19.98 -0.03
CA HIS A 133 1.84 18.89 -0.96
C HIS A 133 0.88 19.27 -2.09
N GLY A 134 0.54 20.57 -2.24
CA GLY A 134 -0.29 21.06 -3.34
C GLY A 134 -1.74 20.56 -3.29
N ILE A 135 -2.22 20.16 -2.11
CA ILE A 135 -3.55 19.61 -1.91
C ILE A 135 -4.53 20.79 -1.76
N THR A 136 -4.99 21.34 -2.89
CA THR A 136 -5.97 22.44 -2.87
C THR A 136 -7.40 21.94 -2.64
N MET A 137 -8.00 22.30 -1.50
CA MET A 137 -9.45 22.22 -1.28
C MET A 137 -10.21 23.01 -2.36
N ASN A 138 -11.08 22.35 -3.13
CA ASN A 138 -11.99 23.03 -4.04
C ASN A 138 -13.04 23.82 -3.21
N ARG A 139 -12.93 25.16 -3.22
CA ARG A 139 -13.74 26.10 -2.41
C ARG A 139 -15.26 25.97 -2.57
N ALA A 140 -15.73 25.22 -3.55
CA ALA A 140 -17.16 24.97 -3.79
C ALA A 140 -17.84 24.11 -2.70
N ALA A 141 -17.10 23.29 -1.95
CA ALA A 141 -17.66 22.37 -0.96
C ALA A 141 -18.04 23.00 0.40
N LEU A 142 -17.63 24.25 0.67
CA LEU A 142 -17.93 24.92 1.96
C LEU A 142 -19.32 25.56 2.04
N LYS A 143 -20.10 25.62 0.95
CA LYS A 143 -21.38 26.37 0.94
C LYS A 143 -22.60 25.59 1.44
N THR A 144 -22.49 24.29 1.73
CA THR A 144 -23.66 23.46 2.09
C THR A 144 -23.78 23.11 3.57
N ALA A 145 -22.80 23.44 4.42
CA ALA A 145 -22.82 23.09 5.85
C ALA A 145 -23.34 24.21 6.79
N SER A 146 -23.88 25.32 6.27
CA SER A 146 -24.38 26.44 7.09
C SER A 146 -25.87 26.72 6.90
N ALA A 147 -26.70 25.67 6.96
CA ALA A 147 -28.14 25.83 7.05
C ALA A 147 -28.73 24.78 7.99
N ARG A 148 -28.70 25.07 9.30
CA ARG A 148 -29.44 24.33 10.32
C ARG A 148 -30.83 25.00 10.45
N PRO A 149 -31.96 24.30 10.27
CA PRO A 149 -33.27 24.87 10.60
C PRO A 149 -33.44 24.87 12.13
N ALA A 150 -33.81 26.03 12.68
CA ALA A 150 -34.20 26.17 14.07
C ALA A 150 -35.61 25.59 14.25
N ALA A 151 -35.74 24.67 15.21
CA ALA A 151 -37.00 24.28 15.86
C ALA A 151 -36.78 24.38 17.36
#